data_AF-A0A2H3BE43-F1
#
_entry.id   AF-A0A2H3BE43-F1
#
_cell.length_a   1.000
_cell.length_b   1.000
_cell.length_c   1.000
_cell.angle_alpha   90.00
_cell.angle_beta   90.00
_cell.angle_gamma   90.00
#
_symmetry.space_group_name_H-M   'P 1'
#
loop_
_entity.id
_entity.type
_entity.pdbx_description
1 polymer ?
#
loop_
_entity_poly.entity_id
_entity_poly.type
_entity_poly.pdbx_seq_one_letter_code
_entity_poly.pdbx_strand_id
1 'polypeptide(L)'
;MVLKHYGSHWSPNAKHVAMVLLEEKGPFQAIEVNMIDQEHKTEAYYAEKLPFGQDDDGLVLILRAICRYICKKYENQGANLMPTDLQTFAMFEFKRNMQL
;
A
#
# COMPACT_ATOMS: atom_id res chain seq x y z
N MET A 1 3.52 -16.20 4.37
CA MET A 1 3.19 -15.23 5.45
C MET A 1 2.02 -14.37 4.97
N VAL A 2 1.14 -13.91 5.87
CA VAL A 2 0.04 -12.99 5.54
C VAL A 2 0.60 -11.56 5.56
N LEU A 3 0.26 -10.74 4.56
CA LEU A 3 0.76 -9.37 4.45
C LEU A 3 0.23 -8.52 5.62
N LYS A 4 1.11 -7.78 6.29
CA LYS A 4 0.72 -6.86 7.37
C LYS A 4 0.67 -5.43 6.85
N HIS A 5 -0.48 -4.80 7.03
CA HIS A 5 -0.68 -3.39 6.70
C HIS A 5 -0.67 -2.56 7.98
N TYR A 6 0.45 -1.89 8.25
CA TYR A 6 0.59 -0.94 9.33
C TYR A 6 0.15 0.45 8.87
N GLY A 7 -0.89 0.98 9.49
CA GLY A 7 -1.33 2.32 9.14
C GLY A 7 -2.40 2.83 10.07
N SER A 8 -2.53 4.15 10.14
CA SER A 8 -3.59 4.78 10.92
C SER A 8 -4.85 4.98 10.09
N HIS A 9 -6.01 4.75 10.70
CA HIS A 9 -7.31 5.12 10.13
C HIS A 9 -7.49 6.64 9.94
N TRP A 10 -6.60 7.48 10.44
CA TRP A 10 -6.57 8.91 10.14
C TRP A 10 -5.73 9.27 8.92
N SER A 11 -4.86 8.37 8.46
CA SER A 11 -3.95 8.61 7.34
C SER A 11 -4.63 8.31 5.99
N PRO A 12 -4.77 9.30 5.08
CA PRO A 12 -5.31 9.06 3.74
C PRO A 12 -4.50 8.01 2.96
N ASN A 13 -3.18 8.00 3.15
CA ASN A 13 -2.29 7.07 2.48
C ASN A 13 -2.46 5.62 3.00
N ALA A 14 -2.65 5.45 4.31
CA ALA A 14 -2.94 4.14 4.87
C ALA A 14 -4.28 3.59 4.38
N LYS A 15 -5.30 4.46 4.24
CA LYS A 15 -6.59 4.09 3.64
C LYS A 15 -6.44 3.66 2.18
N HIS A 16 -5.66 4.37 1.38
CA HIS A 16 -5.44 4.00 -0.02
C HIS A 16 -4.87 2.58 -0.16
N VAL A 17 -3.85 2.23 0.63
CA VAL A 17 -3.29 0.87 0.60
C VAL A 17 -4.30 -0.18 1.04
N ALA A 18 -5.05 0.09 2.12
CA ALA A 18 -6.08 -0.82 2.59
C ALA A 18 -7.19 -1.03 1.55
N MET A 19 -7.63 0.03 0.86
CA MET A 19 -8.62 -0.08 -0.22
C MET A 19 -8.10 -0.95 -1.36
N VAL A 20 -6.87 -0.75 -1.82
CA VAL A 20 -6.29 -1.58 -2.88
C VAL A 20 -6.20 -3.04 -2.46
N LEU A 21 -5.81 -3.33 -1.21
CA LEU A 21 -5.79 -4.71 -0.69
C LEU A 21 -7.19 -5.35 -0.68
N LEU A 22 -8.21 -4.59 -0.27
CA LEU A 22 -9.59 -5.06 -0.24
C LEU A 22 -10.14 -5.34 -1.64
N GLU A 23 -9.93 -4.43 -2.59
CA GLU A 23 -10.40 -4.56 -3.97
C GLU A 23 -9.73 -5.73 -4.72
N GLU A 24 -8.42 -5.93 -4.48
CA GLU A 24 -7.66 -7.06 -5.04
C GLU A 24 -7.94 -8.38 -4.28
N LYS A 25 -8.75 -8.35 -3.22
CA LYS A 25 -9.02 -9.47 -2.31
C LYS A 25 -7.75 -10.12 -1.73
N GLY A 26 -6.68 -9.35 -1.61
CA GLY A 26 -5.42 -9.80 -1.04
C GLY A 26 -5.58 -10.06 0.46
N PRO A 27 -5.24 -11.25 0.99
CA PRO A 27 -5.31 -11.51 2.42
C PRO A 27 -4.28 -10.65 3.17
N PHE A 28 -4.75 -9.84 4.11
CA PHE A 28 -3.89 -9.00 4.93
C PHE A 28 -4.38 -8.87 6.37
N GLN A 29 -3.45 -8.57 7.28
CA GLN A 29 -3.73 -8.16 8.64
C GLN A 29 -3.59 -6.65 8.76
N ALA A 30 -4.67 -5.95 9.10
CA ALA A 30 -4.64 -4.53 9.43
C ALA A 30 -4.10 -4.33 10.85
N ILE A 31 -3.09 -3.48 11.00
CA ILE A 31 -2.51 -3.12 12.30
C ILE A 31 -2.60 -1.60 12.42
N GLU A 32 -3.46 -1.15 13.34
CA GLU A 32 -3.66 0.27 13.59
C GLU A 32 -2.40 0.87 14.24
N VAL A 33 -1.99 2.03 13.73
CA VAL A 33 -0.89 2.81 14.28
C VAL A 33 -1.46 4.02 14.99
N ASN A 34 -1.19 4.18 16.28
CA ASN A 34 -1.68 5.31 17.04
C ASN A 34 -0.85 6.56 16.74
N MET A 35 -1.44 7.47 15.96
CA MET A 35 -0.82 8.75 15.60
C MET A 35 -0.82 9.75 16.76
N ILE A 36 -1.77 9.65 17.70
CA ILE A 36 -1.89 10.54 18.86
C ILE A 36 -0.71 10.32 19.80
N ASP A 37 -0.41 9.05 20.08
CA ASP A 37 0.70 8.66 20.97
C ASP A 37 2.07 8.69 20.26
N GLN A 38 2.09 9.17 19.00
CA GLN A 38 3.29 9.28 18.18
C GLN A 38 4.04 7.95 17.99
N GLU A 39 3.33 6.81 17.99
CA GLU A 39 3.94 5.49 17.80
C GLU A 39 4.79 5.42 16.54
N HIS A 40 4.31 6.05 15.46
CA HIS A 40 4.99 6.19 14.17
C HIS A 40 6.34 6.93 14.22
N LYS A 41 6.68 7.56 15.35
CA LYS A 41 7.96 8.25 15.57
C LYS A 41 8.90 7.51 16.52
N THR A 42 8.45 6.42 17.11
CA THR A 42 9.27 5.66 18.05
C THR A 42 10.37 4.91 17.30
N GLU A 43 11.54 4.79 17.92
CA GLU A 43 12.65 4.02 17.35
C GLU A 43 12.28 2.55 17.12
N ALA A 44 11.42 1.98 17.97
CA ALA A 44 10.86 0.64 17.78
C ALA A 44 10.02 0.53 16.50
N TYR A 45 9.19 1.53 16.20
CA TYR A 45 8.45 1.59 14.95
C TYR A 45 9.38 1.74 13.75
N TYR A 46 10.44 2.55 13.84
CA TYR A 46 11.41 2.65 12.76
C TYR A 46 12.25 1.38 12.55
N ALA A 47 12.68 0.74 13.64
CA ALA A 47 13.51 -0.46 13.61
C ALA A 47 12.75 -1.70 13.12
N GLU A 48 11.44 -1.79 13.41
CA GLU A 48 10.65 -2.98 13.06
C GLU A 48 9.58 -2.77 11.98
N LYS A 49 9.13 -1.53 11.73
CA LYS A 49 7.89 -1.23 10.99
C LYS A 49 8.04 -0.16 9.90
N LEU A 50 9.13 0.62 9.94
CA LEU A 50 9.43 1.62 8.93
C LEU A 50 10.70 1.21 8.19
N PRO A 51 10.49 0.43 7.14
CA PRO A 51 10.24 1.05 5.86
C PRO A 51 9.04 0.38 5.17
N PHE A 52 8.18 1.19 4.57
CA PHE A 52 7.08 0.75 3.72
C PHE A 52 7.34 -0.62 3.02
N GLY A 53 6.62 -1.67 3.42
CA GLY A 53 6.72 -2.98 2.76
C GLY A 53 7.55 -4.06 3.48
N GLN A 54 7.84 -3.96 4.78
CA GLN A 54 8.41 -5.09 5.52
C GLN A 54 7.37 -6.17 5.88
N ASP A 55 6.88 -6.89 4.88
CA ASP A 55 6.52 -8.31 5.03
C ASP A 55 6.49 -9.08 3.68
N ASP A 56 7.07 -8.50 2.63
CA ASP A 56 7.43 -9.22 1.39
C ASP A 56 8.91 -8.99 1.05
N ASP A 57 9.76 -9.89 1.54
CA ASP A 57 11.16 -10.02 1.13
C ASP A 57 12.02 -8.74 1.22
N GLY A 58 11.68 -7.81 2.13
CA GLY A 58 12.50 -6.61 2.39
C GLY A 58 12.40 -5.50 1.35
N LEU A 59 11.35 -5.50 0.52
CA LEU A 59 11.12 -4.43 -0.47
C LEU A 59 10.66 -3.12 0.19
N VAL A 60 11.50 -2.09 0.10
CA VAL A 60 11.16 -0.71 0.51
C VAL A 60 10.46 0.01 -0.65
N LEU A 61 9.15 0.21 -0.55
CA LEU A 61 8.34 0.79 -1.62
C LEU A 61 7.64 2.08 -1.18
N ILE A 62 7.74 3.15 -1.95
CA ILE A 62 6.87 4.32 -1.74
C ILE A 62 5.40 3.96 -2.04
N LEU A 63 4.42 4.66 -1.45
CA LEU A 63 2.97 4.38 -1.57
C LEU A 63 2.51 3.92 -2.97
N ARG A 64 2.94 4.64 -4.01
CA ARG A 64 2.57 4.35 -5.41
C ARG A 64 3.09 2.99 -5.88
N ALA A 65 4.28 2.62 -5.46
CA ALA A 65 4.90 1.34 -5.75
C ALA A 65 4.25 0.22 -4.92
N ILE A 66 3.83 0.48 -3.67
CA ILE A 66 3.07 -0.48 -2.85
C ILE A 66 1.76 -0.87 -3.54
N CYS A 67 0.96 0.11 -3.99
CA CYS A 67 -0.31 -0.20 -4.66
C CYS A 67 -0.10 -1.04 -5.93
N ARG A 68 0.89 -0.72 -6.78
CA ARG A 68 1.21 -1.54 -7.95
C ARG A 68 1.65 -2.93 -7.58
N TYR A 69 2.48 -3.01 -6.54
CA TYR A 69 2.99 -4.27 -6.03
C TYR A 69 1.83 -5.17 -5.60
N ILE A 70 0.87 -4.64 -4.84
CA ILE A 70 -0.35 -5.36 -4.43
C ILE A 70 -1.16 -5.80 -5.65
N CYS A 71 -1.45 -4.90 -6.59
CA CYS A 71 -2.19 -5.24 -7.82
C CYS A 71 -1.49 -6.35 -8.63
N LYS A 72 -0.15 -6.36 -8.64
CA LYS A 72 0.61 -7.39 -9.35
C LYS A 72 0.70 -8.70 -8.57
N LYS A 73 0.86 -8.65 -7.25
CA LYS A 73 0.96 -9.83 -6.37
C LYS A 73 -0.33 -10.62 -6.35
N TYR A 74 -1.47 -9.93 -6.32
CA TYR A 74 -2.80 -10.53 -6.26
C TYR A 74 -3.56 -10.44 -7.60
N GLU A 75 -2.82 -10.30 -8.70
CA GLU A 75 -3.37 -10.28 -10.05
C GLU A 75 -4.28 -11.50 -10.26
N ASN A 76 -5.50 -11.26 -10.76
CA ASN A 76 -6.57 -12.26 -10.97
C ASN A 76 -7.32 -12.76 -9.73
N GLN A 77 -7.09 -12.22 -8.53
CA GLN A 77 -7.85 -12.59 -7.32
C GLN A 77 -9.05 -11.66 -7.07
N GLY A 78 -8.91 -10.37 -7.39
CA GLY A 78 -9.93 -9.35 -7.19
C GLY A 78 -10.21 -8.51 -8.44
N ALA A 79 -10.61 -7.25 -8.22
CA ALA A 79 -10.84 -6.29 -9.30
C ALA A 79 -9.51 -5.94 -9.99
N ASN A 80 -9.48 -5.93 -11.32
CA ASN A 80 -8.28 -5.50 -12.04
C ASN A 80 -8.18 -3.97 -12.00
N LEU A 81 -7.41 -3.44 -11.05
CA LEU A 81 -7.23 -2.01 -10.85
C LEU A 81 -6.20 -1.37 -11.80
N MET A 82 -5.45 -2.18 -12.56
CA MET A 82 -4.37 -1.72 -13.42
C MET A 82 -4.72 -1.91 -14.91
N PRO A 83 -4.81 -0.82 -15.70
CA PRO A 83 -5.04 -0.94 -17.12
C PRO A 83 -3.92 -1.72 -17.82
N THR A 84 -4.29 -2.61 -18.75
CA THR A 84 -3.34 -3.38 -19.58
C THR A 84 -3.07 -2.72 -20.93
N ASP A 85 -4.04 -1.99 -21.47
CA ASP A 85 -3.88 -1.20 -22.69
C ASP A 85 -2.87 -0.06 -22.47
N LEU A 86 -1.96 0.12 -23.43
CA LEU A 86 -0.84 1.05 -23.31
C LEU A 86 -1.30 2.51 -23.17
N GLN A 87 -2.33 2.92 -23.93
CA GLN A 87 -2.82 4.30 -23.89
C GLN A 87 -3.53 4.60 -22.57
N THR A 88 -4.34 3.66 -22.10
CA THR A 88 -5.07 3.76 -20.84
C THR A 88 -4.12 3.72 -19.65
N PHE A 89 -3.08 2.89 -19.71
CA PHE A 89 -2.01 2.85 -18.71
C PHE A 89 -1.25 4.18 -18.67
N ALA A 90 -0.85 4.73 -19.82
CA ALA A 90 -0.18 6.02 -19.90
C ALA A 90 -1.04 7.15 -19.30
N MET A 91 -2.34 7.16 -19.57
CA MET A 91 -3.28 8.14 -19.01
C MET A 91 -3.46 7.98 -17.49
N PHE A 92 -3.53 6.73 -17.01
CA PHE A 92 -3.57 6.41 -15.59
C PHE A 92 -2.33 6.95 -14.86
N GLU A 93 -1.14 6.71 -15.41
CA GLU A 93 0.13 7.23 -14.89
C GLU A 93 0.18 8.75 -14.86
N PHE A 94 -0.19 9.38 -15.96
CA PHE A 94 -0.17 10.82 -16.10
C PHE A 94 -1.07 11.51 -15.06
N LYS A 95 -2.35 11.11 -14.99
CA LYS A 95 -3.31 11.67 -14.03
C LYS A 95 -2.87 11.46 -12.58
N ARG A 96 -2.26 10.32 -12.26
CA ARG A 96 -1.80 10.01 -10.91
C ARG A 96 -0.58 10.83 -10.46
N ASN A 97 0.26 11.27 -11.40
CA ASN A 97 1.42 12.10 -11.10
C ASN A 97 1.11 13.61 -11.12
N MET A 98 -0.04 14.02 -11.68
CA MET A 98 -0.48 15.41 -11.71
C MET A 98 -1.21 15.89 -10.45
N GLN A 99 -1.59 15.00 -9.54
CA GLN A 99 -2.09 15.39 -8.22
C GLN A 99 -0.89 15.80 -7.35
N LEU A 100 -0.49 17.07 -7.46
CA LEU A 100 0.42 17.79 -6.57
C LEU A 100 -0.39 18.71 -5.65
#